data_AF-A0A971LI86-F1
#
_entry.id   AF-A0A971LI86-F1
#
_cell.length_a   1.000
_cell.length_b   1.000
_cell.length_c   1.000
_cell.angle_alpha   90.00
_cell.angle_beta   90.00
_cell.angle_gamma   90.00
#
_symmetry.space_group_name_H-M   'P 1'
#
loop_
_entity.id
_entity.type
_entity.pdbx_description
1 polymer ?
#
loop_
_entity_poly.entity_id
_entity_poly.type
_entity_poly.pdbx_seq_one_letter_code
_entity_poly.pdbx_strand_id
1 'polypeptide(L)'
;MRRQKDYFRGCLIGGAIGDALGYPVEFMSYSEIQLRYDPQGIQDLELGANGLADISDDTQMTLFTAEGILRAQSRGLMKGIAHIPSVVYFAYQRWLITQGYPLYEEYERAYDGWLIKVPELYA
;
A
#
# COMPACT_ATOMS: atom_id res chain seq x y z
N MET A 1 7.88 19.42 -15.43
CA MET A 1 7.57 18.30 -14.51
C MET A 1 8.47 18.40 -13.30
N ARG A 2 7.92 18.34 -12.08
CA ARG A 2 8.69 18.37 -10.83
C ARG A 2 9.47 17.05 -10.70
N ARG A 3 10.80 17.12 -10.49
CA ARG A 3 11.71 15.95 -10.46
C ARG A 3 12.57 15.83 -9.21
N GLN A 4 12.35 16.69 -8.22
CA GLN A 4 13.09 16.60 -6.94
C GLN A 4 12.53 15.47 -6.09
N LYS A 5 13.40 14.81 -5.32
CA LYS A 5 13.06 13.69 -4.43
C LYS A 5 11.90 14.01 -3.49
N ASP A 6 11.84 15.24 -2.99
CA ASP A 6 10.84 15.67 -2.02
C ASP A 6 9.42 15.64 -2.57
N TYR A 7 9.25 15.88 -3.87
CA TYR A 7 7.92 15.76 -4.50
C TYR A 7 7.44 14.31 -4.56
N PHE A 8 8.32 13.36 -4.87
CA PHE A 8 7.97 11.94 -4.87
C PHE A 8 7.67 11.44 -3.46
N ARG A 9 8.45 11.88 -2.47
CA ARG A 9 8.18 11.59 -1.06
C ARG A 9 6.84 12.18 -0.62
N GLY A 10 6.56 13.41 -1.01
CA GLY A 10 5.27 14.06 -0.76
C GLY A 10 4.09 13.32 -1.37
N CYS A 11 4.24 12.76 -2.58
CA CYS A 11 3.20 11.92 -3.19
C CYS A 11 2.93 10.64 -2.38
N LEU A 12 3.98 9.94 -1.93
CA LEU A 12 3.81 8.71 -1.16
C LEU A 12 3.20 8.97 0.23
N ILE A 13 3.71 9.97 0.95
CA ILE A 13 3.19 10.33 2.28
C ILE A 13 1.78 10.92 2.18
N GLY A 14 1.56 11.83 1.22
CA GLY A 14 0.25 12.43 1.02
C GLY A 14 -0.81 11.41 0.59
N GLY A 15 -0.43 10.43 -0.24
CA GLY A 15 -1.29 9.29 -0.57
C GLY A 15 -1.67 8.49 0.67
N ALA A 16 -0.70 8.13 1.50
CA ALA A 16 -0.96 7.38 2.74
C ALA A 16 -1.81 8.15 3.76
N ILE A 17 -1.62 9.47 3.88
CA ILE A 17 -2.48 10.32 4.72
C ILE A 17 -3.90 10.38 4.16
N GLY A 18 -4.05 10.50 2.84
CA GLY A 18 -5.36 10.52 2.19
C GLY A 18 -6.12 9.20 2.34
N ASP A 19 -5.43 8.08 2.17
CA ASP A 19 -5.93 6.73 2.45
C ASP A 19 -6.40 6.62 3.91
N ALA A 20 -5.51 6.89 4.88
CA ALA A 20 -5.85 6.79 6.30
C ALA A 20 -7.00 7.72 6.74
N LEU A 21 -7.15 8.89 6.11
CA LEU A 21 -8.27 9.79 6.35
C LEU A 21 -9.57 9.28 5.73
N GLY A 22 -9.50 8.65 4.56
CA GLY A 22 -10.67 8.14 3.83
C GLY A 22 -11.16 6.79 4.33
N TYR A 23 -10.27 5.95 4.84
CA TYR A 23 -10.54 4.57 5.21
C TYR A 23 -11.70 4.39 6.21
N PRO A 24 -11.79 5.17 7.31
CA PRO A 24 -12.90 5.05 8.27
C PRO A 24 -14.29 5.37 7.70
N VAL A 25 -14.36 6.01 6.52
CA VAL A 25 -15.59 6.49 5.89
C VAL A 25 -15.85 5.87 4.52
N GLU A 26 -15.01 4.93 4.06
CA GLU A 26 -15.02 4.39 2.69
C GLU A 26 -16.41 3.86 2.25
N PHE A 27 -17.11 3.18 3.17
CA PHE A 27 -18.43 2.57 2.90
C PHE A 27 -19.60 3.35 3.50
N MET A 28 -19.38 4.58 3.95
CA MET A 28 -20.44 5.43 4.52
C MET A 28 -21.05 6.33 3.44
N SER A 29 -22.37 6.49 3.50
CA SER A 29 -23.04 7.59 2.81
C SER A 29 -22.65 8.93 3.43
N TYR A 30 -22.77 10.00 2.65
CA TYR A 30 -22.50 11.35 3.16
C TYR A 30 -23.32 11.69 4.42
N SER A 31 -24.58 11.26 4.49
CA SER A 31 -25.41 11.45 5.70
C SER A 31 -24.88 10.70 6.91
N GLU A 32 -24.35 9.48 6.74
CA GLU A 32 -23.75 8.71 7.84
C GLU A 32 -22.45 9.36 8.33
N ILE A 33 -21.63 9.89 7.41
CA ILE A 33 -20.43 10.66 7.76
C ILE A 33 -20.82 11.89 8.60
N GLN A 34 -21.85 12.64 8.19
CA GLN A 34 -22.30 13.82 8.93
C GLN A 34 -22.87 13.47 10.32
N LEU A 35 -23.55 12.33 10.43
CA LEU A 35 -24.06 11.84 11.73
C LEU A 35 -22.93 11.41 12.66
N ARG A 36 -21.84 10.87 12.14
CA ARG A 36 -20.68 10.39 12.92
C ARG A 36 -19.71 11.50 13.31
N TYR A 37 -19.44 12.44 12.40
CA TYR A 37 -18.36 13.45 12.54
C TYR A 37 -18.84 14.90 12.47
N ASP A 38 -20.13 15.16 12.73
CA ASP A 38 -20.78 16.47 12.56
C ASP A 38 -20.95 16.91 11.10
N PRO A 39 -21.71 17.99 10.80
CA PRO A 39 -21.99 18.41 9.42
C PRO A 39 -20.77 18.72 8.55
N GLN A 40 -19.60 18.91 9.16
CA GLN A 40 -18.32 19.14 8.47
C GLN A 40 -17.65 17.83 7.99
N GLY A 41 -18.13 16.67 8.44
CA GLY A 41 -17.55 15.37 8.13
C GLY A 41 -16.18 15.15 8.80
N ILE A 42 -15.45 14.13 8.36
CA ILE A 42 -14.13 13.81 8.91
C ILE A 42 -13.13 14.96 8.63
N GLN A 43 -12.50 15.47 9.68
CA GLN A 43 -11.56 16.60 9.62
C GLN A 43 -10.13 16.23 10.04
N ASP A 44 -9.97 15.10 10.72
CA ASP A 44 -8.69 14.62 11.21
C ASP A 44 -8.66 13.09 11.15
N LEU A 45 -7.48 12.50 11.31
CA LEU A 45 -7.28 11.07 11.30
C LEU A 45 -7.99 10.40 12.48
N GLU A 46 -8.70 9.30 12.21
CA GLU A 46 -9.19 8.44 13.28
C GLU A 46 -8.07 7.53 13.76
N LEU A 47 -7.78 7.57 15.06
CA LEU A 47 -6.74 6.75 15.68
C LEU A 47 -7.34 5.49 16.28
N GLY A 48 -6.72 4.35 15.98
CA GLY A 48 -7.00 3.08 16.63
C GLY A 48 -6.48 3.03 18.07
N ALA A 49 -6.68 1.89 18.73
CA ALA A 49 -6.27 1.69 20.13
C ALA A 49 -4.75 1.80 20.37
N ASN A 50 -3.95 1.65 19.31
CA ASN A 50 -2.49 1.81 19.31
C ASN A 50 -2.05 3.29 19.16
N GLY A 51 -2.99 4.22 18.99
CA GLY A 51 -2.71 5.64 18.76
C GLY A 51 -2.22 5.96 17.35
N LEU A 52 -2.42 5.06 16.39
CA LEU A 52 -2.06 5.23 14.97
C LEU A 52 -3.32 5.23 14.12
N ALA A 53 -3.26 5.92 12.98
CA ALA A 53 -4.28 5.83 11.95
C ALA A 53 -3.98 4.62 11.05
N ASP A 54 -5.02 3.85 10.74
CA ASP A 54 -4.88 2.67 9.89
C ASP A 54 -4.78 3.09 8.42
N ILE A 55 -3.89 2.43 7.69
CA ILE A 55 -3.81 2.50 6.23
C ILE A 55 -4.52 1.30 5.63
N SER A 56 -5.03 1.42 4.40
CA SER A 56 -5.76 0.35 3.72
C SER A 56 -4.90 -0.34 2.64
N ASP A 57 -5.55 -1.19 1.85
CA ASP A 57 -4.95 -1.80 0.66
C ASP A 57 -4.44 -0.75 -0.34
N ASP A 58 -5.00 0.46 -0.37
CA ASP A 58 -4.52 1.55 -1.22
C ASP A 58 -3.04 1.87 -0.96
N THR A 59 -2.66 2.09 0.31
CA THR A 59 -1.25 2.33 0.66
C THR A 59 -0.43 1.06 0.55
N GLN A 60 -0.94 -0.07 1.04
CA GLN A 60 -0.18 -1.32 1.05
C GLN A 60 0.17 -1.76 -0.38
N MET A 61 -0.80 -1.84 -1.29
CA MET A 61 -0.58 -2.20 -2.69
C MET A 61 0.26 -1.16 -3.43
N THR A 62 0.17 0.13 -3.08
CA THR A 62 1.08 1.16 -3.61
C THR A 62 2.54 0.84 -3.28
N LEU A 63 2.83 0.45 -2.03
CA LEU A 63 4.19 0.07 -1.61
C LEU A 63 4.68 -1.19 -2.33
N PHE A 64 3.84 -2.22 -2.46
CA PHE A 64 4.19 -3.44 -3.20
C PHE A 64 4.35 -3.18 -4.71
N THR A 65 3.59 -2.24 -5.29
CA THR A 65 3.78 -1.79 -6.67
C THR A 65 5.16 -1.15 -6.84
N ALA A 66 5.53 -0.24 -5.95
CA ALA A 66 6.83 0.42 -5.98
C ALA A 66 7.98 -0.61 -5.82
N GLU A 67 7.83 -1.56 -4.91
CA GLU A 67 8.76 -2.69 -4.74
C GLU A 67 8.91 -3.48 -6.05
N GLY A 68 7.80 -3.86 -6.69
CA GLY A 68 7.78 -4.58 -7.95
C GLY A 68 8.50 -3.84 -9.08
N ILE A 69 8.27 -2.53 -9.21
CA ILE A 69 8.95 -1.68 -10.20
C ILE A 69 10.45 -1.62 -9.94
N LEU A 70 10.86 -1.42 -8.68
CA LEU A 70 12.29 -1.37 -8.31
C LEU A 70 12.99 -2.70 -8.58
N ARG A 71 12.35 -3.83 -8.25
CA ARG A 71 12.85 -5.17 -8.56
C ARG A 71 12.95 -5.42 -10.06
N ALA A 72 11.96 -4.99 -10.84
CA ALA A 72 11.97 -5.13 -12.29
C ALA A 72 13.14 -4.35 -12.91
N GLN A 73 13.34 -3.11 -12.46
CA GLN A 73 14.45 -2.28 -12.92
C GLN A 73 15.81 -2.87 -12.52
N SER A 74 15.95 -3.33 -11.28
CA SER A 74 17.17 -4.01 -10.80
C SER A 74 17.47 -5.26 -11.64
N ARG A 75 16.46 -6.10 -11.92
CA ARG A 75 16.61 -7.28 -12.78
C ARG A 75 17.03 -6.89 -14.21
N GLY A 76 16.42 -5.86 -14.80
CA GLY A 76 16.78 -5.35 -16.12
C GLY A 76 18.23 -4.90 -16.19
N LEU A 77 18.72 -4.17 -15.17
CA LEU A 77 20.10 -3.72 -15.09
C LEU A 77 21.10 -4.86 -14.87
N MET A 78 20.77 -5.83 -14.00
CA MET A 78 21.69 -6.91 -13.64
C MET A 78 21.70 -8.09 -14.64
N LYS A 79 20.58 -8.35 -15.31
CA LYS A 79 20.38 -9.54 -16.16
C LYS A 79 20.03 -9.21 -17.61
N GLY A 80 19.87 -7.93 -17.96
CA GLY A 80 19.51 -7.48 -19.31
C GLY A 80 18.06 -7.78 -19.72
N ILE A 81 17.24 -8.38 -18.84
CA ILE A 81 15.86 -8.78 -19.15
C ILE A 81 14.94 -8.62 -17.94
N ALA A 82 13.80 -7.95 -18.17
CA ALA A 82 12.70 -7.87 -17.21
C ALA A 82 11.37 -7.74 -17.94
N HIS A 83 10.37 -8.50 -17.50
CA HIS A 83 8.97 -8.27 -17.87
C HIS A 83 8.28 -7.61 -16.68
N ILE A 84 8.17 -6.28 -16.70
CA ILE A 84 7.69 -5.47 -15.57
C ILE A 84 6.36 -5.98 -15.02
N PRO A 85 5.32 -6.27 -15.85
CA PRO A 85 4.04 -6.75 -15.34
C PRO A 85 4.16 -8.03 -14.50
N SER A 86 4.99 -9.00 -14.92
CA SER A 86 5.19 -10.24 -14.16
C SER A 86 5.89 -10.00 -12.82
N VAL A 87 6.86 -9.08 -12.77
CA VAL A 87 7.56 -8.77 -11.50
C VAL A 87 6.64 -8.06 -10.52
N VAL A 88 5.80 -7.14 -11.01
CA VAL A 88 4.77 -6.47 -10.19
C VAL A 88 3.71 -7.45 -9.73
N TYR A 89 3.26 -8.36 -10.60
CA TYR A 89 2.35 -9.45 -10.22
C TYR A 89 2.89 -10.26 -9.03
N PHE A 90 4.16 -10.64 -9.04
CA PHE A 90 4.78 -11.32 -7.90
C PHE A 90 4.90 -10.45 -6.66
N ALA A 91 4.94 -9.12 -6.79
CA ALA A 91 4.82 -8.23 -5.64
C ALA A 91 3.43 -8.25 -5.02
N TYR A 92 2.38 -8.34 -5.84
CA TYR A 92 1.03 -8.54 -5.34
C TYR A 92 0.82 -9.92 -4.73
N GLN A 93 1.50 -10.97 -5.22
CA GLN A 93 1.49 -12.27 -4.54
C GLN A 93 2.12 -12.19 -3.14
N ARG A 94 3.17 -11.37 -2.96
CA ARG A 94 3.72 -11.10 -1.62
C ARG A 94 2.75 -10.35 -0.73
N TRP A 95 2.09 -9.31 -1.26
CA TRP A 95 1.05 -8.58 -0.51
C TRP A 95 -0.10 -9.51 -0.10
N LEU A 96 -0.60 -10.33 -1.03
CA LEU A 96 -1.75 -11.19 -0.80
C LEU A 96 -1.55 -12.13 0.40
N ILE A 97 -0.35 -12.67 0.57
CA ILE A 97 -0.06 -13.55 1.72
C ILE A 97 0.02 -12.79 3.04
N THR A 98 0.34 -11.49 3.03
CA THR A 98 0.28 -10.68 4.27
C THR A 98 -1.16 -10.40 4.67
N GLN A 99 -2.13 -10.57 3.75
CA GLN A 99 -3.56 -10.50 4.03
C GLN A 99 -4.18 -11.83 4.49
N GLY A 100 -3.35 -12.83 4.84
CA GLY A 100 -3.80 -14.13 5.36
C GLY A 100 -4.22 -15.16 4.31
N TYR A 101 -3.97 -14.91 3.03
CA TYR A 101 -4.23 -15.89 1.96
C TYR A 101 -3.20 -17.04 1.98
N PRO A 102 -3.57 -18.24 1.50
CA PRO A 102 -2.68 -19.39 1.49
C PRO A 102 -1.46 -19.20 0.58
N LEU A 103 -0.36 -19.84 0.95
CA LEU A 103 0.81 -19.95 0.09
C LEU A 103 0.54 -20.95 -1.04
N TYR A 104 0.85 -20.54 -2.27
CA TYR A 104 0.94 -21.43 -3.42
C TYR A 104 2.39 -21.83 -3.67
N GLU A 105 2.67 -23.14 -3.72
CA GLU A 105 4.02 -23.69 -3.94
C GLU A 105 4.67 -23.19 -5.24
N GLU A 106 3.86 -22.98 -6.29
CA GLU A 106 4.33 -22.43 -7.57
C GLU A 106 4.96 -21.03 -7.45
N TYR A 107 4.66 -20.30 -6.38
CA TYR A 107 5.19 -18.96 -6.11
C TYR A 107 6.15 -18.91 -4.94
N GLU A 108 6.63 -20.04 -4.42
CA GLU A 108 7.53 -20.09 -3.24
C GLU A 108 8.72 -19.12 -3.36
N ARG A 109 9.33 -19.07 -4.55
CA ARG A 109 10.48 -18.19 -4.84
C ARG A 109 10.13 -16.70 -4.87
N ALA A 110 8.85 -16.35 -4.97
CA ALA A 110 8.37 -14.98 -4.99
C ALA A 110 8.12 -14.41 -3.57
N TYR A 111 8.02 -15.26 -2.55
CA TYR A 111 7.77 -14.87 -1.15
C TYR A 111 9.05 -14.44 -0.42
N ASP A 112 9.74 -13.43 -0.95
CA ASP A 112 11.00 -12.91 -0.43
C ASP A 112 10.96 -11.38 -0.23
N GLY A 113 12.01 -10.81 0.36
CA GLY A 113 12.20 -9.36 0.44
C GLY A 113 11.93 -8.74 1.80
N TRP A 114 11.98 -7.41 1.82
CA TRP A 114 11.84 -6.62 3.04
C TRP A 114 10.37 -6.29 3.35
N LEU A 115 9.60 -5.88 2.33
CA LEU A 115 8.23 -5.38 2.54
C LEU A 115 7.30 -6.46 3.11
N ILE A 116 7.47 -7.70 2.66
CA ILE A 116 6.76 -8.89 3.16
C ILE A 116 7.11 -9.26 4.61
N LYS A 117 8.02 -8.53 5.28
CA LYS A 117 8.40 -8.76 6.68
C LYS A 117 7.94 -7.63 7.60
N VAL A 118 7.22 -6.65 7.08
CA VAL A 118 6.73 -5.49 7.82
C VAL A 118 5.36 -5.88 8.41
N PRO A 119 5.26 -6.19 9.72
CA PRO A 119 4.02 -6.68 10.32
C PRO A 119 2.87 -5.67 10.25
N GLU A 120 3.18 -4.37 10.15
CA GLU A 120 2.18 -3.30 10.00
C GLU A 120 1.44 -3.32 8.66
N LEU A 121 1.85 -4.16 7.70
CA LEU A 121 1.18 -4.36 6.41
C LEU A 121 0.31 -5.63 6.36
N TYR A 122 0.12 -6.29 7.50
CA TYR A 122 -0.67 -7.51 7.62
C TYR A 122 -2.09 -7.20 8.11
N ALA A 123 -3.04 -8.03 7.69
CA ALA A 123 -4.42 -8.01 8.16
C ALA A 123 -4.61 -8.79 9.48
#